data_AF-A0A7S4GPP5-F1
#
_entry.id   AF-A0A7S4GPP5-F1
#
_cell.length_a   1.000
_cell.length_b   1.000
_cell.length_c   1.000
_cell.angle_alpha   90.00
_cell.angle_beta   90.00
_cell.angle_gamma   90.00
#
_symmetry.space_group_name_H-M   'P 1'
#
loop_
_entity.id
_entity.type
_entity.pdbx_description
1 polymer ?
#
loop_
_entity_poly.entity_id
_entity_poly.type
_entity_poly.pdbx_seq_one_letter_code
_entity_poly.pdbx_strand_id
1 'polypeptide(L)'
;VRNYVGIKAGRRVVPTKLGIILVHGYHKIDSELVLPKVRAHIEKEVNNIAAGEASIDFIVPQALDIFKAKFEYFGKHIERMDELMEASFEQVSSTGKALTRCGHCNKYMKFLPMRP
;
A
#
# COMPACT_ATOMS: atom_id res chain seq x y z
N VAL A 1 -13.21 0.30 -8.74
CA VAL A 1 -11.94 0.73 -9.40
C VAL A 1 -11.05 1.39 -8.35
N ARG A 2 -9.73 1.12 -8.33
CA ARG A 2 -8.82 1.56 -7.23
C ARG A 2 -8.37 3.03 -7.27
N ASN A 3 -8.58 3.74 -8.38
CA ASN A 3 -8.34 5.20 -8.53
C ASN A 3 -6.92 5.70 -8.18
N TYR A 4 -5.87 4.92 -8.47
CA TYR A 4 -4.47 5.35 -8.31
C TYR A 4 -3.96 6.23 -9.46
N VAL A 5 -4.59 6.11 -10.63
CA VAL A 5 -4.30 6.87 -11.83
C VAL A 5 -5.62 7.23 -12.52
N GLY A 6 -5.62 8.34 -13.26
CA GLY A 6 -6.70 8.74 -14.15
C GLY A 6 -6.21 8.84 -15.59
N ILE A 7 -7.08 8.52 -16.55
CA ILE A 7 -6.77 8.68 -17.98
C ILE A 7 -7.17 10.10 -18.41
N LYS A 8 -6.22 10.85 -18.96
CA LYS A 8 -6.44 12.19 -19.52
C LYS A 8 -6.39 12.16 -21.06
N ALA A 9 -6.73 13.30 -21.69
CA ALA A 9 -6.68 13.46 -23.13
C ALA A 9 -5.33 12.98 -23.71
N GLY A 10 -5.40 12.25 -24.83
CA GLY A 10 -4.26 11.57 -25.43
C GLY A 10 -3.87 10.24 -24.76
N ARG A 11 -4.79 9.59 -24.03
CA ARG A 11 -4.55 8.31 -23.31
C ARG A 11 -3.39 8.37 -22.31
N ARG A 12 -3.13 9.56 -21.75
CA ARG A 12 -2.07 9.73 -20.75
C ARG A 12 -2.54 9.21 -19.39
N VAL A 13 -1.72 8.36 -18.79
CA VAL A 13 -1.93 7.85 -17.44
C VAL A 13 -1.35 8.86 -16.45
N VAL A 14 -2.21 9.55 -15.71
CA VAL A 14 -1.80 10.59 -14.75
C VAL A 14 -2.06 10.08 -13.32
N PRO A 15 -1.04 10.00 -12.46
CA PRO A 15 -1.21 9.59 -11.07
C PRO A 15 -2.18 10.49 -10.29
N THR A 16 -3.01 9.88 -9.45
CA THR A 16 -3.80 10.61 -8.46
C THR A 16 -2.94 10.90 -7.24
N LYS A 17 -3.38 11.84 -6.38
CA LYS A 17 -2.71 12.16 -5.12
C LYS A 17 -2.51 10.89 -4.26
N LEU A 18 -3.53 10.04 -4.16
CA LEU A 18 -3.44 8.76 -3.46
C LEU A 18 -2.40 7.82 -4.09
N GLY A 19 -2.39 7.68 -5.42
CA GLY A 19 -1.42 6.84 -6.11
C GLY A 19 0.03 7.28 -5.88
N ILE A 20 0.28 8.59 -5.92
CA ILE A 20 1.59 9.18 -5.65
C ILE A 20 2.06 8.85 -4.22
N ILE A 21 1.19 9.05 -3.22
CA ILE A 21 1.55 8.84 -1.81
C ILE A 21 1.82 7.37 -1.53
N LEU A 22 1.01 6.46 -2.07
CA LEU A 22 1.24 5.02 -1.93
C LEU A 22 2.62 4.64 -2.47
N VAL A 23 2.96 5.05 -3.69
CA VAL A 23 4.27 4.75 -4.28
C VAL A 23 5.41 5.33 -3.44
N HIS A 24 5.31 6.60 -3.02
CA HIS A 24 6.35 7.21 -2.18
C HIS A 24 6.48 6.54 -0.82
N GLY A 25 5.37 6.15 -0.18
CA GLY A 25 5.39 5.48 1.11
C GLY A 25 5.95 4.07 1.02
N TYR A 26 5.53 3.26 0.03
CA TYR A 26 6.17 1.97 -0.24
C TYR A 26 7.66 2.15 -0.49
N HIS A 27 8.07 3.11 -1.33
CA HIS A 27 9.47 3.35 -1.64
C HIS A 27 10.29 3.81 -0.43
N LYS A 28 9.70 4.63 0.46
CA LYS A 28 10.34 5.12 1.69
C LYS A 28 10.53 4.01 2.74
N ILE A 29 9.65 3.01 2.74
CA ILE A 29 9.77 1.84 3.61
C ILE A 29 10.73 0.84 2.99
N ASP A 30 10.41 0.30 1.81
CA ASP A 30 11.24 -0.65 1.06
C ASP A 30 11.11 -0.37 -0.44
N SER A 31 12.17 0.18 -1.03
CA SER A 31 12.24 0.50 -2.47
C SER A 31 11.99 -0.71 -3.38
N GLU A 32 12.31 -1.94 -2.92
CA GLU A 32 12.09 -3.15 -3.71
C GLU A 32 10.61 -3.53 -3.84
N LEU A 33 9.71 -2.94 -3.04
CA LEU A 33 8.26 -3.07 -3.21
C LEU A 33 7.72 -2.24 -4.39
N VAL A 34 8.51 -1.29 -4.90
CA VAL A 34 8.15 -0.41 -6.01
C VAL A 34 8.96 -0.73 -7.26
N LEU A 35 10.25 -1.02 -7.09
CA LEU A 35 11.14 -1.35 -8.20
C LEU A 35 10.75 -2.70 -8.83
N PRO A 36 10.85 -2.84 -10.16
CA PRO A 36 10.38 -4.03 -10.88
C PRO A 36 11.25 -5.27 -10.63
N LYS A 37 12.40 -5.14 -9.95
CA LYS A 37 13.42 -6.19 -9.83
C LYS A 37 12.91 -7.48 -9.19
N VAL A 38 12.26 -7.38 -8.03
CA VAL A 38 11.72 -8.57 -7.32
C VAL A 38 10.64 -9.24 -8.16
N ARG A 39 9.76 -8.44 -8.77
CA ARG A 39 8.70 -8.95 -9.65
C ARG A 39 9.27 -9.68 -10.87
N ALA A 40 10.25 -9.09 -11.54
CA ALA A 40 10.91 -9.68 -12.71
C ALA A 40 11.61 -11.00 -12.37
N HIS A 41 12.23 -11.09 -11.18
CA HIS A 41 12.84 -12.33 -10.72
C HIS A 41 11.79 -13.44 -10.53
N ILE A 42 10.68 -13.15 -9.86
CA ILE A 42 9.61 -14.14 -9.64
C ILE A 42 8.98 -14.56 -10.97
N GLU A 43 8.74 -13.64 -11.90
CA GLU A 43 8.22 -13.97 -13.23
C GLU A 43 9.18 -14.87 -14.01
N LYS A 44 10.50 -14.68 -13.87
CA LYS A 44 11.50 -15.58 -14.45
C LYS A 44 11.40 -16.98 -13.84
N GLU A 45 11.30 -17.10 -12.53
CA GLU A 45 11.16 -18.41 -11.88
C GLU A 45 9.86 -19.12 -12.29
N VAL A 46 8.77 -18.38 -12.45
CA VAL A 46 7.50 -18.92 -12.98
C VAL A 46 7.68 -19.44 -14.42
N ASN A 47 8.45 -18.74 -15.26
CA ASN A 47 8.77 -19.21 -16.61
C ASN A 47 9.63 -20.48 -16.58
N ASN A 48 10.61 -20.59 -15.67
CA ASN A 48 11.43 -21.78 -15.52
C ASN A 48 10.58 -23.00 -15.11
N ILE A 49 9.60 -22.82 -14.21
CA ILE A 49 8.65 -23.88 -13.86
C ILE A 49 7.86 -24.32 -15.10
N ALA A 50 7.34 -23.36 -15.88
CA ALA A 50 6.59 -23.66 -17.09
C ALA A 50 7.43 -24.40 -18.15
N ALA A 51 8.74 -24.14 -18.20
CA ALA A 51 9.70 -24.84 -19.06
C ALA A 51 10.13 -26.22 -18.51
N GLY A 52 9.76 -26.56 -17.28
CA GLY A 52 10.21 -27.79 -16.60
C GLY A 52 11.64 -27.70 -16.05
N GLU A 53 12.20 -26.49 -15.96
CA GLU A 53 13.59 -26.22 -15.53
C GLU A 53 13.69 -25.92 -14.02
N ALA A 54 12.57 -25.71 -13.33
CA ALA A 54 12.50 -25.46 -11.90
C ALA A 54 11.33 -26.19 -11.23
N SER A 55 11.50 -26.57 -9.96
CA SER A 55 10.44 -27.21 -9.17
C SER A 55 9.59 -26.18 -8.43
N ILE A 56 8.27 -26.31 -8.54
CA ILE A 56 7.30 -25.51 -7.80
C ILE A 56 7.49 -25.61 -6.28
N ASP A 57 7.89 -26.79 -5.80
CA ASP A 57 8.09 -27.08 -4.37
C ASP A 57 9.25 -26.27 -3.77
N PHE A 58 10.15 -25.77 -4.60
CA PHE A 58 11.26 -24.92 -4.18
C PHE A 58 10.95 -23.43 -4.36
N ILE A 59 10.38 -23.05 -5.51
CA ILE A 59 10.17 -21.64 -5.87
C ILE A 59 9.08 -20.99 -5.01
N VAL A 60 7.98 -21.68 -4.73
CA VAL A 60 6.86 -21.08 -3.97
C VAL A 60 7.28 -20.74 -2.53
N PRO A 61 7.91 -21.65 -1.75
CA PRO A 61 8.42 -21.30 -0.43
C PRO A 61 9.41 -20.15 -0.46
N GLN A 62 10.35 -20.13 -1.42
CA GLN A 62 11.33 -19.06 -1.55
C GLN A 62 10.67 -17.68 -1.77
N ALA A 63 9.67 -17.61 -2.65
CA ALA A 63 8.93 -16.37 -2.89
C ALA A 63 8.15 -15.92 -1.64
N LEU A 64 7.54 -16.86 -0.92
CA LEU A 64 6.81 -16.58 0.32
C LEU A 64 7.75 -16.08 1.42
N ASP A 65 8.94 -16.65 1.58
CA ASP A 65 9.92 -16.22 2.57
C ASP A 65 10.42 -14.80 2.30
N ILE A 66 10.68 -14.47 1.04
CA ILE A 66 11.03 -13.10 0.63
C ILE A 66 9.93 -12.11 1.02
N PHE A 67 8.67 -12.40 0.68
CA PHE A 67 7.57 -11.49 0.99
C PHE A 67 7.19 -11.46 2.46
N LYS A 68 7.40 -12.55 3.21
CA LYS A 68 7.23 -12.58 4.66
C LYS A 68 8.21 -11.63 5.34
N ALA A 69 9.49 -11.72 4.99
CA ALA A 69 10.52 -10.82 5.53
C ALA A 69 10.21 -9.35 5.21
N LYS A 70 9.77 -9.08 3.97
CA LYS A 70 9.34 -7.73 3.55
C LYS A 70 8.11 -7.25 4.31
N PHE A 71 7.11 -8.11 4.54
CA PHE A 71 5.92 -7.77 5.30
C PHE A 71 6.23 -7.43 6.76
N GLU A 72 7.06 -8.25 7.42
CA GLU A 72 7.50 -7.99 8.79
C GLU A 72 8.30 -6.67 8.88
N TYR A 73 9.19 -6.41 7.92
CA TYR A 73 9.90 -5.14 7.85
C TYR A 73 8.93 -3.96 7.62
N PHE A 74 7.97 -4.13 6.70
CA PHE A 74 6.99 -3.10 6.38
C PHE A 74 6.13 -2.74 7.60
N GLY A 75 5.63 -3.74 8.33
CA GLY A 75 4.83 -3.54 9.53
C GLY A 75 5.60 -2.83 10.65
N LYS A 76 6.91 -3.09 10.79
CA LYS A 76 7.77 -2.41 11.77
C LYS A 76 8.07 -0.95 11.44
N HIS A 77 7.85 -0.53 10.19
CA HIS A 77 8.18 0.80 9.68
C HIS A 77 6.96 1.52 9.09
N ILE A 78 5.76 1.11 9.48
CA ILE A 78 4.49 1.63 8.94
C ILE A 78 4.32 3.12 9.23
N GLU A 79 4.94 3.64 10.29
CA GLU A 79 4.91 5.05 10.65
C GLU A 79 5.40 5.97 9.52
N ARG A 80 6.35 5.51 8.70
CA ARG A 80 6.86 6.26 7.55
C ARG A 80 5.80 6.48 6.47
N MET A 81 4.85 5.55 6.36
CA MET A 81 3.67 5.65 5.48
C MET A 81 2.66 6.63 6.07
N ASP A 82 2.39 6.52 7.37
CA ASP A 82 1.43 7.36 8.08
C ASP A 82 1.83 8.83 8.03
N GLU A 83 3.11 9.16 8.23
CA GLU A 83 3.64 10.53 8.09
C GLU A 83 3.28 11.17 6.73
N LEU A 84 3.39 10.40 5.63
CA LEU A 84 3.10 10.89 4.28
C LEU A 84 1.60 11.03 4.03
N MET A 85 0.81 10.14 4.61
CA MET A 85 -0.65 10.19 4.54
C MET A 85 -1.19 11.39 5.32
N GLU A 86 -0.70 11.63 6.54
CA GLU A 86 -1.10 12.77 7.38
C GLU A 86 -0.72 14.12 6.76
N ALA A 87 0.48 14.24 6.18
CA ALA A 87 0.89 15.45 5.48
C ALA A 87 0.02 15.77 4.25
N SER A 88 -0.63 14.76 3.69
CA SER A 88 -1.32 14.86 2.41
C SER A 88 -2.85 14.87 2.53
N PHE A 89 -3.41 14.28 3.56
CA PHE A 89 -4.85 14.19 3.76
C PHE A 89 -5.21 14.76 5.13
N GLU A 90 -6.26 15.58 5.17
CA GLU A 90 -6.82 16.04 6.45
C GLU A 90 -7.24 14.81 7.26
N GLN A 91 -6.77 14.73 8.52
CA GLN A 91 -7.19 13.65 9.39
C GLN A 91 -8.71 13.64 9.51
N VAL A 92 -9.32 12.47 9.47
CA VAL A 92 -10.74 12.30 9.81
C VAL A 92 -11.04 12.87 11.21
N SER A 93 -10.01 12.92 12.08
CA SER A 93 -10.06 13.57 13.38
C SER A 93 -10.33 15.08 13.30
N SER A 94 -9.89 15.83 12.29
CA SER A 94 -10.17 17.27 12.17
C SER A 94 -11.53 17.56 11.56
N THR A 95 -12.21 16.52 11.06
CA THR A 95 -13.52 16.63 10.41
C THR A 95 -14.61 16.09 11.34
N GLY A 96 -15.73 16.81 11.44
CA GLY A 96 -16.92 16.34 12.16
C GLY A 96 -17.26 17.11 13.44
N LYS A 97 -18.56 17.17 13.75
CA LYS A 97 -19.09 17.80 14.97
C LYS A 97 -19.05 16.79 16.12
N ALA A 98 -18.72 17.22 17.33
CA ALA A 98 -18.78 16.37 18.51
C ALA A 98 -20.22 15.87 18.72
N LEU A 99 -20.41 14.55 18.90
CA LEU A 99 -21.72 13.91 19.02
C LEU A 99 -21.99 13.46 20.47
N THR A 100 -21.28 12.43 20.93
CA THR A 100 -21.43 11.83 22.26
C THR A 100 -20.08 11.36 22.79
N ARG A 101 -19.96 11.11 24.10
CA ARG A 101 -18.74 10.53 24.68
C ARG A 101 -18.75 9.00 24.56
N CYS A 102 -17.60 8.41 24.28
CA CYS A 102 -17.41 6.96 24.27
C CYS A 102 -17.53 6.41 25.71
N GLY A 103 -18.36 5.39 25.92
CA GLY A 103 -18.56 4.77 27.24
C GLY A 103 -17.35 4.00 27.77
N HIS A 104 -16.33 3.74 26.94
CA HIS A 104 -15.12 3.03 27.34
C HIS A 104 -13.96 3.95 27.67
N CYS A 105 -13.71 4.99 26.85
CA CYS A 105 -12.55 5.87 27.00
C CYS A 105 -12.89 7.33 27.33
N ASN A 106 -14.18 7.65 27.47
CA ASN A 106 -14.73 8.99 27.79
C ASN A 106 -14.33 10.12 26.82
N LYS A 107 -13.76 9.80 25.66
CA LYS A 107 -13.43 10.75 24.59
C LYS A 107 -14.68 11.09 23.77
N TYR A 108 -14.77 12.33 23.26
CA TYR A 108 -15.84 12.74 22.34
C TYR A 108 -15.70 12.03 20.99
N MET A 109 -16.75 11.33 20.58
CA MET A 109 -16.90 10.79 19.22
C MET A 109 -17.32 11.93 18.27
N LYS A 110 -16.77 11.93 17.05
CA LYS A 110 -17.06 12.93 16.02
C LYS A 110 -18.03 12.36 15.00
N PHE A 111 -19.12 13.07 14.73
CA PHE A 111 -20.06 12.73 13.66
C PHE A 111 -19.50 13.20 12.32
N LEU A 112 -19.31 12.24 11.42
CA LEU A 112 -18.87 12.46 10.05
C LEU A 112 -20.08 12.28 9.13
N PRO A 113 -20.68 13.36 8.61
CA PRO A 113 -21.70 13.21 7.58
C PRO A 113 -21.02 12.59 6.36
N MET A 114 -21.48 11.42 5.92
CA MET A 114 -21.07 10.89 4.61
C MET A 114 -21.46 11.94 3.57
N ARG A 115 -20.48 12.44 2.81
CA ARG A 115 -20.81 13.18 1.59
C ARG A 115 -21.41 12.16 0.59
N PRO A 116 -22.51 12.50 -0.11
CA PRO A 116 -23.05 11.65 -1.17
C PRO A 116 -22.04 11.42 -2.30
#